data_AF-A0A966T4P3-F1
#
_entry.id   AF-A0A966T4P3-F1
#
_cell.length_a   1.000
_cell.length_b   1.000
_cell.length_c   1.000
_cell.angle_alpha   90.00
_cell.angle_beta   90.00
_cell.angle_gamma   90.00
#
_symmetry.space_group_name_H-M   'P 1'
#
loop_
_entity.id
_entity.type
_entity.pdbx_description
1 polymer ?
#
loop_
_entity_poly.entity_id
_entity_poly.type
_entity_poly.pdbx_seq_one_letter_code
_entity_poly.pdbx_strand_id
1 'polypeptide(L)'
;ARIDPVTEVRLVQALNALARDRTIMVIAHRSSTIGHASHVAVMETGCLVAFGPSTDPAVSRFIAPGVAPDIATEPAQIAPVTVARNKAPTETDIGFGPSDPTTTDRSATVSVWPVLGGLIRAMTWWWLGSVVMAGFVGYVIGLVPGLVIRRFLDAASSMARGDDPSTLIWLGALIFMFGVGRGIHMAITATIEPTTQTMGSGMLIAACFSGVMHSRRYPALPGSPGEAVSRFRDDTLVIGRFATWLGDPFGQLALGVGAFVILWSRDPQVAVASVAPIILAMVVSQAASGPVQRARQAAQSGVASVTDLLGDVFAGAAVIAMSRTSEHVIARVQQHGDTRRRAALREVLLNQSVQALSRNVATLASGVALIVSVPAIIDGRLTSGDVGLTLSYVTWLAVLAGFYGDFVLQFRQARVALARLGELVPDTHISQQIAGHRLGIWEPAKGANRQEWLPVETGD
;
A
#
# COMPACT_ATOMS: atom_id res chain seq x y z
N ALA A 1 -25.52 -31.85 -9.33
CA ALA A 1 -24.62 -32.60 -10.21
C ALA A 1 -25.23 -32.67 -11.61
N ARG A 2 -24.67 -31.94 -12.58
CA ARG A 2 -24.93 -32.12 -14.02
C ARG A 2 -23.76 -32.91 -14.58
N ILE A 3 -23.82 -34.23 -14.49
CA ILE A 3 -22.90 -35.14 -15.18
C ILE A 3 -23.63 -35.58 -16.44
N ASP A 4 -22.94 -35.59 -17.59
CA ASP A 4 -23.56 -36.05 -18.84
C ASP A 4 -23.80 -37.58 -18.82
N PRO A 5 -24.79 -38.08 -19.58
CA PRO A 5 -25.18 -39.49 -19.52
C PRO A 5 -24.06 -40.48 -19.84
N VAL A 6 -23.12 -40.10 -20.72
CA VAL A 6 -21.99 -40.97 -21.12
C VAL A 6 -20.99 -41.08 -19.98
N THR A 7 -20.69 -39.98 -19.30
CA THR A 7 -19.84 -39.98 -18.11
C THR A 7 -20.50 -40.73 -16.95
N GLU A 8 -21.83 -40.64 -16.77
CA GLU A 8 -22.56 -41.37 -15.73
C GLU A 8 -22.45 -42.89 -15.93
N VAL A 9 -22.67 -43.40 -17.15
CA VAL A 9 -22.54 -44.84 -17.47
C VAL A 9 -21.11 -45.33 -17.21
N ARG A 10 -20.09 -44.56 -17.61
CA ARG A 10 -18.67 -44.92 -17.37
C ARG A 10 -18.32 -44.95 -15.88
N LEU A 11 -18.86 -44.01 -15.11
CA LEU A 11 -18.62 -43.92 -13.67
C LEU A 11 -19.28 -45.08 -12.93
N VAL A 12 -20.50 -45.46 -13.32
CA VAL A 12 -21.20 -46.65 -12.80
C VAL A 12 -20.44 -47.94 -13.13
N GLN A 13 -19.94 -48.09 -14.37
CA GLN A 13 -19.13 -49.25 -14.75
C GLN A 13 -17.82 -49.34 -13.95
N ALA A 14 -17.13 -48.20 -13.75
CA ALA A 14 -15.92 -48.14 -12.95
C ALA A 14 -16.19 -48.49 -11.47
N LEU A 15 -17.29 -47.98 -10.90
CA LEU A 15 -17.73 -48.31 -9.54
C LEU A 15 -18.03 -49.80 -9.40
N ASN A 16 -18.75 -50.40 -10.36
CA ASN A 16 -19.05 -51.83 -10.36
C ASN A 16 -17.78 -52.70 -10.50
N ALA A 17 -16.81 -52.26 -11.30
CA ALA A 17 -15.52 -52.94 -11.40
C ALA A 17 -14.72 -52.88 -10.08
N LEU A 18 -14.78 -51.75 -9.36
CA LEU A 18 -14.18 -51.57 -8.03
C LEU A 18 -14.91 -52.34 -6.92
N ALA A 19 -16.18 -52.70 -7.12
CA ALA A 19 -17.03 -53.37 -6.15
C ALA A 19 -16.79 -54.88 -5.99
N ARG A 20 -16.14 -55.52 -6.96
CA ARG A 20 -16.09 -57.00 -7.05
C ARG A 20 -15.57 -57.70 -5.79
N ASP A 21 -14.63 -57.08 -5.07
CA ASP A 21 -14.03 -57.64 -3.84
C ASP A 21 -14.15 -56.67 -2.64
N ARG A 22 -15.15 -55.78 -2.65
CA ARG A 22 -15.31 -54.77 -1.59
C ARG A 22 -16.77 -54.63 -1.19
N THR A 23 -17.04 -54.56 0.11
CA THR A 23 -18.34 -54.13 0.61
C THR A 23 -18.49 -52.63 0.36
N ILE A 24 -19.44 -52.25 -0.50
CA ILE A 24 -19.74 -50.85 -0.80
C ILE A 24 -21.07 -50.49 -0.12
N MET A 25 -21.03 -49.46 0.72
CA MET A 25 -22.23 -48.82 1.27
C MET A 25 -22.48 -47.53 0.48
N VAL A 26 -23.66 -47.41 -0.12
CA VAL A 26 -24.05 -46.23 -0.91
C VAL A 26 -25.28 -45.58 -0.25
N ILE A 27 -25.20 -44.28 0.02
CA ILE A 27 -26.37 -43.48 0.40
C ILE A 27 -26.98 -42.97 -0.90
N ALA A 28 -28.10 -43.56 -1.31
CA ALA A 28 -28.75 -43.27 -2.59
C ALA A 28 -29.97 -42.36 -2.41
N HIS A 29 -30.06 -41.33 -3.25
CA HIS A 29 -31.26 -40.48 -3.38
C HIS A 29 -31.97 -40.68 -4.73
N ARG A 30 -31.48 -41.60 -5.58
CA ARG A 30 -32.02 -41.89 -6.90
C ARG A 30 -32.38 -43.36 -7.01
N SER A 31 -33.58 -43.63 -7.52
CA SER A 31 -34.10 -45.00 -7.69
C SER A 31 -33.22 -45.86 -8.60
N SER A 32 -32.54 -45.27 -9.59
CA SER A 32 -31.61 -45.97 -10.48
C SER A 32 -30.37 -46.53 -9.76
N THR A 33 -29.90 -45.85 -8.72
CA THR A 33 -28.77 -46.31 -7.90
C THR A 33 -29.19 -47.43 -6.95
N ILE A 34 -30.43 -47.36 -6.44
CA ILE A 34 -31.01 -48.40 -5.55
C ILE A 34 -31.21 -49.72 -6.30
N GLY A 35 -31.59 -49.67 -7.59
CA GLY A 35 -31.82 -50.85 -8.41
C GLY A 35 -30.59 -51.74 -8.62
N HIS A 36 -29.38 -51.22 -8.42
CA HIS A 36 -28.12 -51.96 -8.58
C HIS A 36 -27.54 -52.48 -7.25
N ALA A 37 -28.21 -52.24 -6.12
CA ALA A 37 -27.76 -52.69 -4.81
C ALA A 37 -28.19 -54.14 -4.53
N SER A 38 -27.30 -54.93 -3.93
CA SER A 38 -27.61 -56.29 -3.49
C SER A 38 -28.52 -56.32 -2.26
N HIS A 39 -28.39 -55.34 -1.37
CA HIS A 39 -29.26 -55.12 -0.21
C HIS A 39 -29.52 -53.63 -0.03
N VAL A 40 -30.73 -53.30 0.44
CA VAL A 40 -31.19 -51.94 0.70
C VAL A 40 -31.60 -51.84 2.17
N ALA A 41 -31.05 -50.85 2.86
CA ALA A 41 -31.39 -50.50 4.24
C ALA A 41 -32.22 -49.21 4.24
N VAL A 42 -33.43 -49.23 4.80
CA VAL A 42 -34.30 -48.05 4.92
C VAL A 42 -34.22 -47.53 6.35
N MET A 43 -33.90 -46.26 6.51
CA MET A 43 -33.84 -45.59 7.80
C MET A 43 -34.95 -44.55 7.93
N GLU A 44 -35.63 -44.54 9.07
CA GLU A 44 -36.63 -43.53 9.42
C GLU A 44 -36.35 -43.08 10.86
N THR A 45 -36.31 -41.76 11.09
CA THR A 45 -36.02 -41.14 12.40
C THR A 45 -34.78 -41.69 13.14
N GLY A 46 -33.77 -42.17 12.39
CA GLY A 46 -32.54 -42.74 12.95
C GLY A 46 -32.58 -44.25 13.24
N CYS A 47 -33.73 -44.90 13.01
CA CYS A 47 -33.91 -46.35 13.19
C CYS A 47 -33.97 -47.07 11.83
N LEU A 48 -33.44 -48.31 11.77
CA LEU A 48 -33.56 -49.18 10.61
C LEU A 48 -34.97 -49.80 10.58
N VAL A 49 -35.78 -49.46 9.58
CA VAL A 49 -37.19 -49.90 9.47
C VAL A 49 -37.40 -51.03 8.45
N ALA A 50 -36.44 -51.24 7.55
CA ALA A 50 -36.43 -52.37 6.62
C ALA A 50 -35.01 -52.67 6.12
N PHE A 51 -34.71 -53.95 5.87
CA PHE A 51 -33.44 -54.40 5.29
C PHE A 51 -33.64 -55.67 4.47
N GLY A 52 -33.18 -55.68 3.22
CA GLY A 52 -33.32 -56.83 2.32
C GLY A 52 -33.01 -56.47 0.87
N PRO A 53 -33.12 -57.41 -0.08
CA PRO A 53 -33.03 -57.12 -1.51
C PRO A 53 -34.02 -56.03 -1.92
N SER A 54 -33.71 -55.29 -3.01
CA SER A 54 -34.63 -54.25 -3.52
C SER A 54 -36.02 -54.79 -3.92
N THR A 55 -36.12 -56.09 -4.17
CA THR A 55 -37.36 -56.82 -4.48
C THR A 55 -38.15 -57.29 -3.25
N ASP A 56 -37.61 -57.17 -2.04
CA ASP A 56 -38.30 -57.57 -0.81
C ASP A 56 -39.51 -56.66 -0.55
N PRO A 57 -40.73 -57.18 -0.35
CA PRO A 57 -41.93 -56.39 -0.05
C PRO A 57 -41.78 -55.42 1.13
N ALA A 58 -40.97 -55.78 2.14
CA ALA A 58 -40.73 -54.95 3.32
C ALA A 58 -39.90 -53.69 2.98
N VAL A 59 -39.09 -53.77 1.91
CA VAL A 59 -38.21 -52.71 1.41
C VAL A 59 -38.88 -51.93 0.26
N SER A 60 -39.46 -52.64 -0.71
CA SER A 60 -40.02 -52.06 -1.94
C SER A 60 -41.15 -51.07 -1.68
N ARG A 61 -41.90 -51.24 -0.58
CA ARG A 61 -42.92 -50.28 -0.11
C ARG A 61 -42.39 -48.86 0.17
N PHE A 62 -41.09 -48.71 0.41
CA PHE A 62 -40.44 -47.42 0.67
C PHE A 62 -39.73 -46.85 -0.57
N ILE A 63 -39.69 -47.59 -1.68
CA ILE A 63 -39.10 -47.17 -2.95
C ILE A 63 -40.27 -46.70 -3.83
N ALA A 64 -40.24 -45.45 -4.30
CA ALA A 64 -41.34 -44.85 -5.06
C ALA A 64 -41.82 -45.77 -6.22
N PRO A 65 -43.14 -46.00 -6.37
CA PRO A 65 -43.66 -46.90 -7.40
C PRO A 65 -43.50 -46.26 -8.79
N GLY A 66 -42.76 -46.92 -9.70
CA GLY A 66 -42.80 -46.53 -11.13
C GLY A 66 -41.52 -46.60 -11.96
N VAL A 67 -40.46 -47.32 -11.56
CA VAL A 67 -39.34 -47.58 -12.48
C VAL A 67 -38.97 -49.06 -12.41
N ALA A 68 -39.48 -49.85 -13.37
CA ALA A 68 -38.95 -51.18 -13.63
C ALA A 68 -37.45 -51.06 -13.97
N PRO A 69 -36.58 -51.97 -13.51
CA PRO A 69 -35.20 -51.99 -13.98
C PRO A 69 -35.23 -52.27 -15.48
N ASP A 70 -34.76 -51.31 -16.28
CA ASP A 70 -34.55 -51.49 -17.70
C ASP A 70 -33.37 -52.45 -17.89
N ILE A 71 -33.66 -53.75 -17.89
CA ILE A 71 -32.72 -54.80 -18.27
C ILE A 71 -32.69 -54.79 -19.81
N ALA A 72 -32.11 -53.74 -20.39
CA ALA A 72 -31.85 -53.66 -21.82
C ALA A 72 -30.56 -54.43 -22.14
N THR A 73 -30.77 -55.61 -22.74
CA THR A 73 -29.95 -56.33 -23.74
C THR A 73 -28.57 -55.77 -24.14
N GLU A 74 -27.59 -56.68 -24.09
CA GLU A 74 -26.25 -56.70 -24.71
C GLU A 74 -25.27 -55.54 -24.47
N PRO A 75 -24.03 -55.82 -23.98
CA PRO A 75 -23.00 -54.80 -23.91
C PRO A 75 -22.51 -54.48 -25.32
N ALA A 76 -22.85 -53.30 -25.83
CA ALA A 76 -22.22 -52.73 -27.01
C ALA A 76 -20.69 -52.68 -26.79
N GLN A 77 -19.93 -53.37 -27.64
CA GLN A 77 -18.46 -53.29 -27.67
C GLN A 77 -18.06 -51.87 -28.05
N ILE A 78 -17.57 -51.09 -27.08
CA ILE A 78 -16.99 -49.77 -27.31
C ILE A 78 -15.47 -49.92 -27.30
N ALA A 79 -14.83 -49.55 -28.41
CA ALA A 79 -13.38 -49.57 -28.55
C ALA A 79 -12.68 -48.69 -27.48
N PRO A 80 -11.48 -49.07 -27.01
CA PRO A 80 -10.76 -48.31 -26.00
C PRO A 80 -10.40 -46.91 -26.52
N VAL A 81 -10.96 -45.87 -25.91
CA VAL A 81 -10.59 -44.48 -26.18
C VAL A 81 -9.37 -44.12 -25.36
N THR A 82 -8.27 -43.82 -26.04
CA THR A 82 -7.04 -43.29 -25.46
C THR A 82 -7.33 -41.92 -24.83
N VAL A 83 -7.36 -41.84 -23.50
CA VAL A 83 -7.50 -40.57 -22.78
C VAL A 83 -6.17 -39.84 -22.88
N ALA A 84 -6.08 -38.86 -23.78
CA ALA A 84 -5.03 -37.85 -23.70
C ALA A 84 -5.14 -37.18 -22.32
N ARG A 85 -4.04 -37.11 -21.57
CA ARG A 85 -3.96 -36.39 -20.29
C ARG A 85 -4.37 -34.93 -20.53
N ASN A 86 -5.64 -34.60 -20.35
CA ASN A 86 -6.06 -33.21 -20.31
C ASN A 86 -5.45 -32.57 -19.06
N LYS A 87 -4.76 -31.47 -19.31
CA LYS A 87 -4.18 -30.58 -18.32
C LYS A 87 -5.26 -30.19 -17.31
N ALA A 88 -4.92 -30.15 -16.02
CA ALA A 88 -5.85 -29.72 -14.97
C ALA A 88 -6.50 -28.37 -15.34
N PRO A 89 -7.81 -28.18 -15.08
CA PRO A 89 -8.47 -26.92 -15.37
C PRO A 89 -7.76 -25.80 -14.63
N THR A 90 -7.31 -24.80 -15.37
CA THR A 90 -6.75 -23.58 -14.80
C THR A 90 -7.88 -22.71 -14.25
N GLU A 91 -7.52 -21.87 -13.29
CA GLU A 91 -8.31 -20.92 -12.50
C GLU A 91 -9.32 -20.04 -13.29
N THR A 92 -9.27 -20.05 -14.62
CA THR A 92 -10.16 -19.33 -15.53
C THR A 92 -11.55 -19.94 -15.71
N ASP A 93 -11.77 -21.20 -15.33
CA ASP A 93 -13.03 -21.91 -15.66
C ASP A 93 -14.13 -21.80 -14.57
N ILE A 94 -13.81 -21.21 -13.42
CA ILE A 94 -14.74 -20.93 -12.32
C ILE A 94 -15.03 -19.43 -12.31
N GLY A 95 -16.30 -19.06 -12.53
CA GLY A 95 -16.78 -17.70 -12.75
C GLY A 95 -16.66 -16.71 -11.57
N PHE A 96 -15.50 -16.61 -10.96
CA PHE A 96 -14.96 -15.38 -10.40
C PHE A 96 -13.78 -15.02 -11.27
N GLY A 97 -14.03 -14.25 -12.33
CA GLY A 97 -12.94 -13.73 -13.14
C GLY A 97 -11.95 -13.01 -12.22
N PRO A 98 -10.63 -13.20 -12.38
CA PRO A 98 -9.68 -12.28 -11.78
C PRO A 98 -10.11 -10.87 -12.20
N SER A 99 -10.07 -9.92 -11.27
CA SER A 99 -10.22 -8.49 -11.59
C SER A 99 -9.46 -8.21 -12.87
N ASP A 100 -10.19 -7.82 -13.91
CA ASP A 100 -9.73 -7.77 -15.29
C ASP A 100 -8.29 -7.23 -15.36
N PRO A 101 -7.30 -8.05 -15.76
CA PRO A 101 -5.90 -7.62 -15.85
C PRO A 101 -5.71 -6.56 -16.94
N THR A 102 -6.75 -6.20 -17.69
CA THR A 102 -6.76 -5.08 -18.65
C THR A 102 -7.09 -3.73 -18.01
N THR A 103 -7.20 -3.64 -16.68
CA THR A 103 -7.03 -2.33 -16.00
C THR A 103 -5.59 -1.88 -16.17
N THR A 104 -5.27 -1.36 -17.36
CA THR A 104 -4.02 -0.65 -17.63
C THR A 104 -3.80 0.32 -16.48
N ASP A 105 -2.71 0.13 -15.74
CA ASP A 105 -2.33 0.97 -14.62
C ASP A 105 -2.18 2.42 -15.11
N ARG A 106 -3.29 3.18 -15.09
CA ARG A 106 -3.35 4.58 -15.51
C ARG A 106 -2.39 5.43 -14.70
N SER A 107 -1.98 5.00 -13.51
CA SER A 107 -1.04 5.75 -12.69
C SER A 107 0.31 5.98 -13.39
N ALA A 108 0.71 5.08 -14.30
CA ALA A 108 1.94 5.20 -15.09
C ALA A 108 1.87 6.27 -16.20
N THR A 109 0.67 6.64 -16.66
CA THR A 109 0.46 7.59 -17.78
C THR A 109 -0.16 8.92 -17.34
N VAL A 110 -0.80 8.98 -16.17
CA VAL A 110 -1.44 10.18 -15.63
C VAL A 110 -0.40 11.21 -15.16
N SER A 111 -0.54 12.45 -15.64
CA SER A 111 0.27 13.60 -15.25
C SER A 111 -0.45 14.42 -14.18
N VAL A 112 0.18 14.60 -13.02
CA VAL A 112 -0.41 15.31 -11.86
C VAL A 112 -0.20 16.83 -11.97
N TRP A 113 0.74 17.28 -12.81
CA TRP A 113 1.14 18.67 -12.92
C TRP A 113 0.04 19.65 -13.35
N PRO A 114 -0.89 19.32 -14.27
CA PRO A 114 -1.98 20.23 -14.63
C PRO A 114 -2.93 20.52 -13.46
N VAL A 115 -3.27 19.47 -12.69
CA VAL A 115 -4.13 19.58 -11.51
C VAL A 115 -3.42 20.36 -10.40
N LEU A 116 -2.14 20.05 -10.12
CA LEU A 116 -1.34 20.80 -9.16
C LEU A 116 -1.17 22.26 -9.55
N GLY A 117 -0.87 22.54 -10.83
CA GLY A 117 -0.74 23.90 -11.33
C GLY A 117 -2.06 24.69 -11.21
N GLY A 118 -3.20 24.03 -11.41
CA GLY A 118 -4.52 24.59 -11.13
C GLY A 118 -4.68 24.92 -9.64
N LEU A 119 -4.41 23.96 -8.76
CA LEU A 119 -4.53 24.14 -7.30
C LEU A 119 -3.65 25.29 -6.81
N ILE A 120 -2.37 25.28 -7.19
CA ILE A 120 -1.38 26.29 -6.82
C ILE A 120 -1.85 27.68 -7.26
N ARG A 121 -2.37 27.82 -8.50
CA ARG A 121 -2.93 29.11 -8.96
C ARG A 121 -4.16 29.52 -8.17
N ALA A 122 -5.09 28.60 -7.93
CA ALA A 122 -6.34 28.88 -7.21
C ALA A 122 -6.09 29.31 -5.75
N MET A 123 -5.06 28.74 -5.10
CA MET A 123 -4.70 29.02 -3.70
C MET A 123 -3.38 29.77 -3.54
N THR A 124 -2.94 30.53 -4.55
CA THR A 124 -1.57 31.11 -4.66
C THR A 124 -1.02 31.68 -3.35
N TRP A 125 -1.79 32.52 -2.64
CA TRP A 125 -1.30 33.16 -1.42
C TRP A 125 -1.17 32.20 -0.23
N TRP A 126 -2.12 31.27 -0.08
CA TRP A 126 -2.08 30.24 0.96
C TRP A 126 -0.96 29.23 0.69
N TRP A 127 -0.83 28.81 -0.57
CA TRP A 127 0.26 27.94 -1.01
C TRP A 127 1.63 28.63 -0.83
N LEU A 128 1.77 29.89 -1.25
CA LEU A 128 3.02 30.63 -1.04
C LEU A 128 3.32 30.80 0.44
N GLY A 129 2.31 31.12 1.27
CA GLY A 129 2.45 31.17 2.71
C GLY A 129 2.95 29.85 3.31
N SER A 130 2.38 28.73 2.86
CA SER A 130 2.79 27.38 3.27
C SER A 130 4.23 27.07 2.82
N VAL A 131 4.57 27.32 1.56
CA VAL A 131 5.92 27.07 1.02
C VAL A 131 6.97 27.95 1.71
N VAL A 132 6.68 29.23 1.95
CA VAL A 132 7.62 30.14 2.61
C VAL A 132 7.76 29.80 4.08
N MET A 133 6.65 29.62 4.81
CA MET A 133 6.71 29.37 6.26
C MET A 133 7.13 27.94 6.57
N ALA A 134 6.42 26.93 6.08
CA ALA A 134 6.72 25.52 6.33
C ALA A 134 7.96 25.08 5.56
N GLY A 135 7.97 25.39 4.25
CA GLY A 135 8.95 24.86 3.32
C GLY A 135 10.32 25.55 3.34
N PHE A 136 10.42 26.89 3.50
CA PHE A 136 11.71 27.59 3.44
C PHE A 136 12.18 28.06 4.82
N VAL A 137 11.42 28.94 5.48
CA VAL A 137 11.77 29.49 6.79
C VAL A 137 11.91 28.37 7.82
N GLY A 138 10.99 27.40 7.82
CA GLY A 138 11.01 26.28 8.77
C GLY A 138 12.29 25.44 8.74
N TYR A 139 12.95 25.34 7.57
CA TYR A 139 14.20 24.59 7.43
C TYR A 139 15.43 25.49 7.57
N VAL A 140 15.47 26.64 6.87
CA VAL A 140 16.65 27.53 6.86
C VAL A 140 16.93 28.11 8.25
N ILE A 141 15.89 28.36 9.05
CA ILE A 141 16.05 28.80 10.45
C ILE A 141 16.84 27.78 11.29
N GLY A 142 16.89 26.52 10.89
CA GLY A 142 17.69 25.45 11.50
C GLY A 142 19.21 25.69 11.43
N LEU A 143 19.70 26.62 10.59
CA LEU A 143 21.11 27.01 10.56
C LEU A 143 21.51 27.87 11.78
N VAL A 144 20.57 28.62 12.35
CA VAL A 144 20.86 29.59 13.42
C VAL A 144 21.38 28.92 14.69
N PRO A 145 20.77 27.85 15.23
CA PRO A 145 21.25 27.20 16.44
C PRO A 145 22.72 26.79 16.37
N GLY A 146 23.20 26.24 15.25
CA GLY A 146 24.60 25.82 15.11
C GLY A 146 25.59 26.99 15.18
N LEU A 147 25.24 28.15 14.60
CA LEU A 147 26.03 29.38 14.69
C LEU A 147 26.05 29.94 16.12
N VAL A 148 24.92 29.86 16.81
CA VAL A 148 24.82 30.30 18.20
C VAL A 148 25.61 29.38 19.13
N ILE A 149 25.52 28.06 18.94
CA ILE A 149 26.31 27.06 19.68
C ILE A 149 27.80 27.33 19.50
N ARG A 150 28.26 27.62 18.26
CA ARG A 150 29.64 28.00 18.01
C ARG A 150 30.10 29.18 18.85
N ARG A 151 29.37 30.30 18.72
CA ARG A 151 29.69 31.54 19.45
C ARG A 151 29.65 31.33 20.95
N PHE A 152 28.71 30.52 21.43
CA PHE A 152 28.57 30.20 22.84
C PHE A 152 29.78 29.42 23.37
N LEU A 153 30.19 28.36 22.68
CA LEU A 153 31.36 27.56 23.08
C LEU A 153 32.67 28.36 22.98
N ASP A 154 32.82 29.19 21.96
CA ASP A 154 33.98 30.10 21.82
C ASP A 154 34.02 31.09 23.01
N ALA A 155 32.90 31.74 23.33
CA ALA A 155 32.80 32.67 24.46
C ALA A 155 32.97 31.97 25.82
N ALA A 156 32.50 30.73 25.97
CA ALA A 156 32.71 29.96 27.19
C ALA A 156 34.20 29.63 27.40
N SER A 157 34.91 29.30 26.32
CA SER A 157 36.36 29.06 26.36
C SER A 157 37.18 30.32 26.66
N SER A 158 36.67 31.50 26.31
CA SER A 158 37.31 32.79 26.58
C SER A 158 37.04 33.26 28.00
N MET A 159 35.81 33.11 28.51
CA MET A 159 35.46 33.36 29.91
C MET A 159 36.27 32.47 30.86
N ALA A 160 36.50 31.19 30.52
CA ALA A 160 37.35 30.30 31.29
C ALA A 160 38.81 30.79 31.41
N ARG A 161 39.24 31.72 30.53
CA ARG A 161 40.55 32.39 30.55
C ARG A 161 40.52 33.78 31.22
N GLY A 162 39.36 34.22 31.73
CA GLY A 162 39.21 35.45 32.50
C GLY A 162 38.43 36.58 31.82
N ASP A 163 37.87 36.36 30.63
CA ASP A 163 37.06 37.37 29.92
C ASP A 163 35.68 37.60 30.57
N ASP A 164 35.08 38.77 30.31
CA ASP A 164 33.78 39.20 30.84
C ASP A 164 32.60 38.29 30.39
N PRO A 165 31.73 37.82 31.31
CA PRO A 165 30.62 36.91 31.01
C PRO A 165 29.48 37.53 30.19
N SER A 166 29.45 38.85 29.95
CA SER A 166 28.34 39.53 29.28
C SER A 166 27.97 38.91 27.92
N THR A 167 28.96 38.45 27.16
CA THR A 167 28.74 37.80 25.85
C THR A 167 27.89 36.53 25.98
N LEU A 168 28.11 35.72 27.02
CA LEU A 168 27.34 34.51 27.27
C LEU A 168 25.90 34.83 27.68
N ILE A 169 25.69 35.89 28.46
CA ILE A 169 24.36 36.34 28.89
C ILE A 169 23.54 36.77 27.66
N TRP A 170 24.13 37.57 26.76
CA TRP A 170 23.47 37.99 25.53
C TRP A 170 23.22 36.84 24.55
N LEU A 171 24.15 35.88 24.45
CA LEU A 171 23.92 34.66 23.67
C LEU A 171 22.80 33.79 24.27
N GLY A 172 22.72 33.69 25.60
CA GLY A 172 21.61 33.03 26.29
C GLY A 172 20.26 33.69 26.01
N ALA A 173 20.20 35.02 26.09
CA ALA A 173 19.01 35.79 25.72
C ALA A 173 18.64 35.59 24.24
N LEU A 174 19.63 35.54 23.34
CA LEU A 174 19.41 35.27 21.92
C LEU A 174 18.83 33.86 21.68
N ILE A 175 19.34 32.82 22.35
CA ILE A 175 18.79 31.45 22.28
C ILE A 175 17.34 31.44 22.75
N PHE A 176 17.04 32.11 23.86
CA PHE A 176 15.69 32.18 24.40
C PHE A 176 14.74 32.86 23.41
N MET A 177 15.11 34.03 22.89
CA MET A 177 14.31 34.77 21.91
C MET A 177 14.14 33.99 20.61
N PHE A 178 15.18 33.29 20.17
CA PHE A 178 15.10 32.37 19.04
C PHE A 178 14.09 31.23 19.30
N GLY A 179 14.11 30.64 20.49
CA GLY A 179 13.16 29.61 20.90
C GLY A 179 11.71 30.10 20.88
N VAL A 180 11.45 31.30 21.41
CA VAL A 180 10.14 31.96 21.33
C VAL A 180 9.73 32.20 19.88
N GLY A 181 10.63 32.74 19.05
CA GLY A 181 10.40 32.96 17.62
C GLY A 181 10.08 31.65 16.88
N ARG A 182 10.78 30.56 17.21
CA ARG A 182 10.46 29.23 16.68
C ARG A 182 9.07 28.78 17.15
N GLY A 183 8.71 28.98 18.41
CA GLY A 183 7.37 28.66 18.91
C GLY A 183 6.26 29.36 18.12
N ILE A 184 6.43 30.67 17.86
CA ILE A 184 5.50 31.47 17.05
C ILE A 184 5.46 30.95 15.61
N HIS A 185 6.61 30.70 14.99
CA HIS A 185 6.70 30.14 13.64
C HIS A 185 5.99 28.78 13.53
N MET A 186 6.11 27.92 14.54
CA MET A 186 5.43 26.62 14.58
C MET A 186 3.92 26.78 14.69
N ALA A 187 3.43 27.71 15.52
CA ALA A 187 2.01 28.04 15.62
C ALA A 187 1.43 28.57 14.29
N ILE A 188 2.16 29.48 13.63
CA ILE A 188 1.77 29.98 12.30
C ILE A 188 1.71 28.83 11.28
N THR A 189 2.74 27.99 11.24
CA THR A 189 2.81 26.87 10.28
C THR A 189 1.71 25.84 10.56
N ALA A 190 1.42 25.55 11.83
CA ALA A 190 0.36 24.64 12.25
C ALA A 190 -1.06 25.11 11.89
N THR A 191 -1.23 26.36 11.44
CA THR A 191 -2.50 26.86 10.91
C THR A 191 -2.49 26.94 9.39
N ILE A 192 -1.50 27.61 8.80
CA ILE A 192 -1.42 27.84 7.36
C ILE A 192 -1.42 26.52 6.57
N GLU A 193 -0.62 25.55 7.00
CA GLU A 193 -0.43 24.33 6.22
C GLU A 193 -1.67 23.43 6.21
N PRO A 194 -2.28 23.05 7.36
CA PRO A 194 -3.54 22.27 7.36
C PRO A 194 -4.69 23.00 6.66
N THR A 195 -4.79 24.32 6.79
CA THR A 195 -5.80 25.12 6.09
C THR A 195 -5.61 25.03 4.57
N THR A 196 -4.38 25.17 4.08
CA THR A 196 -4.06 25.08 2.65
C THR A 196 -4.36 23.67 2.10
N GLN A 197 -4.00 22.62 2.85
CA GLN A 197 -4.30 21.23 2.48
C GLN A 197 -5.81 20.97 2.40
N THR A 198 -6.56 21.45 3.39
CA THR A 198 -8.02 21.28 3.45
C THR A 198 -8.72 22.07 2.33
N MET A 199 -8.26 23.29 2.05
CA MET A 199 -8.75 24.09 0.92
C MET A 199 -8.51 23.38 -0.42
N GLY A 200 -7.30 22.85 -0.63
CA GLY A 200 -6.97 22.11 -1.85
C GLY A 200 -7.78 20.83 -2.03
N SER A 201 -7.93 20.03 -0.98
CA SER A 201 -8.81 18.85 -0.99
C SER A 201 -10.27 19.25 -1.26
N GLY A 202 -10.76 20.33 -0.62
CA GLY A 202 -12.10 20.85 -0.85
C GLY A 202 -12.36 21.23 -2.30
N MET A 203 -11.42 21.92 -2.95
CA MET A 203 -11.49 22.27 -4.39
C MET A 203 -11.51 21.02 -5.29
N LEU A 204 -10.73 19.99 -4.94
CA LEU A 204 -10.70 18.74 -5.69
C LEU A 204 -12.01 17.96 -5.54
N ILE A 205 -12.56 17.86 -4.32
CA ILE A 205 -13.88 17.26 -4.05
C ILE A 205 -14.94 17.98 -4.87
N ALA A 206 -14.94 19.31 -4.81
CA ALA A 206 -15.78 20.19 -5.59
C ALA A 206 -15.71 19.88 -7.10
N ALA A 207 -14.51 19.86 -7.68
CA ALA A 207 -14.31 19.61 -9.10
C ALA A 207 -14.77 18.20 -9.53
N CYS A 208 -14.55 17.19 -8.68
CA CYS A 208 -15.02 15.83 -8.91
C CYS A 208 -16.55 15.77 -8.85
N PHE A 209 -17.16 16.37 -7.83
CA PHE A 209 -18.61 16.40 -7.68
C PHE A 209 -19.29 17.10 -8.88
N SER A 210 -18.74 18.23 -9.34
CA SER A 210 -19.18 18.89 -10.57
C SER A 210 -19.17 17.94 -11.76
N GLY A 211 -18.07 17.20 -11.93
CA GLY A 211 -17.87 16.33 -13.08
C GLY A 211 -18.85 15.17 -13.10
N VAL A 212 -19.15 14.58 -11.95
CA VAL A 212 -20.19 13.53 -11.85
C VAL A 212 -21.56 14.10 -12.19
N MET A 213 -21.92 15.25 -11.63
CA MET A 213 -23.25 15.86 -11.84
C MET A 213 -23.49 16.31 -13.29
N HIS A 214 -22.45 16.75 -14.01
CA HIS A 214 -22.56 17.23 -15.40
C HIS A 214 -22.20 16.16 -16.44
N SER A 215 -21.92 14.92 -16.02
CA SER A 215 -21.61 13.84 -16.95
C SER A 215 -22.88 13.35 -17.67
N ARG A 216 -22.94 13.57 -19.00
CA ARG A 216 -24.08 13.12 -19.85
C ARG A 216 -24.23 11.59 -19.91
N ARG A 217 -23.19 10.85 -19.55
CA ARG A 217 -23.24 9.41 -19.31
C ARG A 217 -23.10 9.25 -17.80
N TYR A 218 -24.11 8.72 -17.12
CA TYR A 218 -23.95 8.18 -15.76
C TYR A 218 -22.79 7.18 -15.81
N PRO A 219 -21.56 7.54 -15.40
CA PRO A 219 -20.50 6.56 -15.34
C PRO A 219 -20.97 5.63 -14.24
N ALA A 220 -21.10 4.33 -14.53
CA ALA A 220 -21.28 3.36 -13.45
C ALA A 220 -20.13 3.60 -12.49
N LEU A 221 -20.42 4.15 -11.29
CA LEU A 221 -19.39 4.44 -10.32
C LEU A 221 -18.65 3.12 -10.09
N PRO A 222 -17.32 3.05 -10.32
CA PRO A 222 -16.55 1.84 -10.08
C PRO A 222 -16.72 1.46 -8.61
N GLY A 223 -17.30 0.28 -8.39
CA GLY A 223 -17.53 -0.27 -7.07
C GLY A 223 -18.79 0.26 -6.37
N SER A 224 -18.77 0.21 -5.04
CA SER A 224 -19.91 0.62 -4.21
C SER A 224 -19.97 2.15 -4.04
N PRO A 225 -21.13 2.73 -3.71
CA PRO A 225 -21.24 4.15 -3.34
C PRO A 225 -20.27 4.55 -2.21
N GLY A 226 -20.00 3.65 -1.27
CA GLY A 226 -19.02 3.87 -0.19
C GLY A 226 -17.58 3.98 -0.69
N GLU A 227 -17.22 3.23 -1.73
CA GLU A 227 -15.89 3.31 -2.35
C GLU A 227 -15.69 4.64 -3.09
N ALA A 228 -16.70 5.11 -3.81
CA ALA A 228 -16.66 6.42 -4.47
C ALA A 228 -16.48 7.57 -3.45
N VAL A 229 -17.17 7.52 -2.31
CA VAL A 229 -17.03 8.51 -1.22
C VAL A 229 -15.63 8.46 -0.61
N SER A 230 -15.08 7.27 -0.35
CA SER A 230 -13.71 7.13 0.16
C SER A 230 -12.69 7.68 -0.82
N ARG A 231 -12.81 7.42 -2.13
CA ARG A 231 -11.92 8.02 -3.15
C ARG A 231 -12.02 9.55 -3.14
N PHE A 232 -13.22 10.13 -3.13
CA PHE A 232 -13.37 11.59 -3.08
C PHE A 232 -12.78 12.22 -1.82
N ARG A 233 -12.89 11.57 -0.66
CA ARG A 233 -12.29 12.10 0.57
C ARG A 233 -10.78 11.88 0.63
N ASP A 234 -10.35 10.64 0.45
CA ASP A 234 -8.98 10.21 0.77
C ASP A 234 -8.00 10.54 -0.36
N ASP A 235 -8.36 10.32 -1.63
CA ASP A 235 -7.46 10.59 -2.78
C ASP A 235 -7.26 12.09 -3.02
N THR A 236 -8.31 12.89 -2.81
CA THR A 236 -8.19 14.36 -2.93
C THR A 236 -7.31 14.95 -1.84
N LEU A 237 -7.35 14.39 -0.63
CA LEU A 237 -6.49 14.79 0.48
C LEU A 237 -5.02 14.41 0.25
N VAL A 238 -4.74 13.28 -0.41
CA VAL A 238 -3.39 12.92 -0.84
C VAL A 238 -2.83 13.95 -1.84
N ILE A 239 -3.61 14.32 -2.85
CA ILE A 239 -3.18 15.30 -3.87
C ILE A 239 -3.02 16.70 -3.24
N GLY A 240 -3.95 17.11 -2.38
CA GLY A 240 -3.90 18.38 -1.67
C GLY A 240 -2.66 18.52 -0.76
N ARG A 241 -2.32 17.46 -0.01
CA ARG A 241 -1.07 17.41 0.78
C ARG A 241 0.18 17.50 -0.09
N PHE A 242 0.22 16.74 -1.18
CA PHE A 242 1.36 16.77 -2.07
C PHE A 242 1.59 18.17 -2.65
N ALA A 243 0.52 18.94 -2.91
CA ALA A 243 0.62 20.31 -3.41
C ALA A 243 1.37 21.24 -2.44
N THR A 244 1.07 21.18 -1.14
CA THR A 244 1.76 22.03 -0.13
C THR A 244 3.20 21.58 0.09
N TRP A 245 3.44 20.27 0.05
CA TRP A 245 4.74 19.68 0.31
C TRP A 245 5.77 19.85 -0.83
N LEU A 246 5.37 20.41 -1.98
CA LEU A 246 6.29 20.76 -3.07
C LEU A 246 7.37 21.78 -2.66
N GLY A 247 7.14 22.57 -1.60
CA GLY A 247 8.09 23.57 -1.11
C GLY A 247 9.23 23.00 -0.26
N ASP A 248 8.94 21.98 0.52
CA ASP A 248 9.87 21.33 1.45
C ASP A 248 11.22 20.92 0.84
N PRO A 249 11.29 20.28 -0.35
CA PRO A 249 12.55 19.94 -0.99
C PRO A 249 13.51 21.12 -1.09
N PHE A 250 12.97 22.29 -1.41
CA PHE A 250 13.78 23.47 -1.71
C PHE A 250 14.37 24.08 -0.45
N GLY A 251 13.61 24.18 0.65
CA GLY A 251 14.19 24.66 1.91
C GLY A 251 15.09 23.64 2.58
N GLN A 252 14.83 22.35 2.41
CA GLN A 252 15.75 21.29 2.82
C GLN A 252 17.07 21.34 2.05
N LEU A 253 17.01 21.51 0.73
CA LEU A 253 18.19 21.72 -0.10
C LEU A 253 18.94 23.00 0.32
N ALA A 254 18.22 24.10 0.57
CA ALA A 254 18.80 25.35 1.03
C ALA A 254 19.48 25.21 2.40
N LEU A 255 18.87 24.49 3.34
CA LEU A 255 19.48 24.12 4.62
C LEU A 255 20.74 23.28 4.41
N GLY A 256 20.69 22.25 3.57
CA GLY A 256 21.83 21.37 3.30
C GLY A 256 23.01 22.09 2.64
N VAL A 257 22.74 22.87 1.60
CA VAL A 257 23.73 23.69 0.92
C VAL A 257 24.27 24.76 1.87
N GLY A 258 23.41 25.45 2.62
CA GLY A 258 23.83 26.45 3.60
C GLY A 258 24.73 25.86 4.69
N ALA A 259 24.35 24.71 5.25
CA ALA A 259 25.14 24.01 6.25
C ALA A 259 26.50 23.59 5.67
N PHE A 260 26.52 23.02 4.46
CA PHE A 260 27.76 22.61 3.81
C PHE A 260 28.68 23.80 3.51
N VAL A 261 28.15 24.90 2.97
CA VAL A 261 28.92 26.13 2.67
C VAL A 261 29.50 26.72 3.96
N ILE A 262 28.72 26.74 5.04
CA ILE A 262 29.21 27.22 6.34
C ILE A 262 30.34 26.30 6.83
N LEU A 263 30.18 24.97 6.81
CA LEU A 263 31.24 24.03 7.22
C LEU A 263 32.50 24.18 6.36
N TRP A 264 32.33 24.26 5.04
CA TRP A 264 33.42 24.43 4.08
C TRP A 264 34.21 25.70 4.34
N SER A 265 33.52 26.79 4.72
CA SER A 265 34.16 28.05 5.08
C SER A 265 34.95 27.99 6.39
N ARG A 266 34.76 26.96 7.23
CA ARG A 266 35.54 26.73 8.46
C ARG A 266 36.74 25.86 8.17
N ASP A 267 36.49 24.67 7.65
CA ASP A 267 37.52 23.73 7.25
C ASP A 267 36.99 22.75 6.18
N PRO A 268 37.56 22.74 4.96
CA PRO A 268 37.11 21.86 3.88
C PRO A 268 37.23 20.36 4.19
N GLN A 269 38.23 19.94 4.96
CA GLN A 269 38.44 18.53 5.27
C GLN A 269 37.36 18.02 6.23
N VAL A 270 37.04 18.79 7.27
CA VAL A 270 35.94 18.48 8.19
C VAL A 270 34.61 18.51 7.46
N ALA A 271 34.36 19.49 6.59
CA ALA A 271 33.12 19.57 5.82
C ALA A 271 32.86 18.31 4.95
N VAL A 272 33.89 17.84 4.22
CA VAL A 272 33.79 16.61 3.42
C VAL A 272 33.61 15.39 4.32
N ALA A 273 34.37 15.30 5.41
CA ALA A 273 34.28 14.20 6.38
C ALA A 273 32.90 14.10 7.05
N SER A 274 32.22 15.23 7.27
CA SER A 274 30.85 15.30 7.79
C SER A 274 29.81 14.79 6.80
N VAL A 275 29.96 15.10 5.51
CA VAL A 275 28.96 14.79 4.47
C VAL A 275 29.17 13.41 3.85
N ALA A 276 30.41 12.93 3.72
CA ALA A 276 30.73 11.69 3.03
C ALA A 276 29.99 10.45 3.60
N PRO A 277 29.91 10.23 4.93
CA PRO A 277 29.15 9.11 5.49
C PRO A 277 27.65 9.20 5.22
N ILE A 278 27.12 10.42 5.14
CA ILE A 278 25.71 10.69 4.85
C ILE A 278 25.39 10.35 3.40
N ILE A 279 26.22 10.81 2.45
CA ILE A 279 26.08 10.47 1.03
C ILE A 279 26.23 8.96 0.82
N LEU A 280 27.22 8.33 1.46
CA LEU A 280 27.43 6.89 1.37
C LEU A 280 26.21 6.12 1.87
N ALA A 281 25.68 6.48 3.04
CA ALA A 281 24.48 5.86 3.58
C ALA A 281 23.25 6.09 2.68
N MET A 282 23.10 7.28 2.10
CA MET A 282 22.05 7.56 1.12
C MET A 282 22.16 6.65 -0.09
N VAL A 283 23.35 6.51 -0.68
CA VAL A 283 23.60 5.63 -1.84
C VAL A 283 23.30 4.17 -1.50
N VAL A 284 23.75 3.69 -0.33
CA VAL A 284 23.47 2.32 0.13
C VAL A 284 21.98 2.07 0.33
N SER A 285 21.27 3.00 0.99
CA SER A 285 19.81 2.91 1.19
C SER A 285 19.05 2.92 -0.14
N GLN A 286 19.46 3.77 -1.09
CA GLN A 286 18.87 3.81 -2.43
C GLN A 286 19.14 2.53 -3.22
N ALA A 287 20.36 1.98 -3.17
CA ALA A 287 20.70 0.71 -3.82
C ALA A 287 19.93 -0.48 -3.21
N ALA A 288 19.64 -0.43 -1.90
CA ALA A 288 18.87 -1.45 -1.19
C ALA A 288 17.35 -1.40 -1.47
N SER A 289 16.82 -0.30 -2.04
CA SER A 289 15.38 -0.14 -2.30
C SER A 289 14.78 -1.26 -3.15
N GLY A 290 15.45 -1.66 -4.24
CA GLY A 290 15.02 -2.75 -5.12
C GLY A 290 15.02 -4.12 -4.43
N PRO A 291 16.14 -4.55 -3.81
CA PRO A 291 16.19 -5.76 -2.99
C PRO A 291 15.14 -5.81 -1.87
N VAL A 292 14.94 -4.70 -1.14
CA VAL A 292 13.91 -4.59 -0.08
C VAL A 292 12.52 -4.79 -0.66
N GLN A 293 12.20 -4.12 -1.78
CA GLN A 293 10.89 -4.26 -2.42
C GLN A 293 10.64 -5.69 -2.92
N ARG A 294 11.66 -6.36 -3.49
CA ARG A 294 11.55 -7.77 -3.91
C ARG A 294 11.36 -8.71 -2.73
N ALA A 295 12.08 -8.50 -1.63
CA ALA A 295 11.90 -9.28 -0.41
C ALA A 295 10.49 -9.08 0.19
N ARG A 296 9.98 -7.84 0.16
CA ARG A 296 8.62 -7.51 0.60
C ARG A 296 7.55 -8.21 -0.23
N GLN A 297 7.69 -8.20 -1.55
CA GLN A 297 6.80 -8.94 -2.45
C GLN A 297 6.82 -10.45 -2.16
N ALA A 298 8.00 -11.05 -2.01
CA ALA A 298 8.12 -12.47 -1.68
C ALA A 298 7.48 -12.82 -0.33
N ALA A 299 7.64 -11.96 0.69
CA ALA A 299 7.00 -12.15 1.99
C ALA A 299 5.47 -12.06 1.88
N GLN A 300 4.94 -11.13 1.09
CA GLN A 300 3.50 -10.98 0.85
C GLN A 300 2.91 -12.17 0.08
N SER A 301 3.56 -12.65 -0.98
CA SER A 301 3.13 -13.85 -1.71
C SER A 301 3.15 -15.11 -0.82
N GLY A 302 4.13 -15.22 0.08
CA GLY A 302 4.18 -16.30 1.07
C GLY A 302 3.04 -16.25 2.08
N VAL A 303 2.56 -15.06 2.45
CA VAL A 303 1.36 -14.91 3.30
C VAL A 303 0.12 -15.36 2.52
N ALA A 304 -0.08 -14.88 1.29
CA ALA A 304 -1.21 -15.26 0.46
C ALA A 304 -1.29 -16.78 0.27
N SER A 305 -0.18 -17.41 -0.12
CA SER A 305 -0.13 -18.86 -0.33
C SER A 305 -0.47 -19.70 0.92
N VAL A 306 -0.08 -19.25 2.11
CA VAL A 306 -0.47 -19.92 3.36
C VAL A 306 -1.96 -19.71 3.65
N THR A 307 -2.49 -18.52 3.41
CA THR A 307 -3.92 -18.21 3.58
C THR A 307 -4.78 -19.04 2.64
N ASP A 308 -4.39 -19.17 1.38
CA ASP A 308 -5.10 -19.97 0.37
C ASP A 308 -5.13 -21.44 0.78
N LEU A 309 -3.98 -22.01 1.18
CA LEU A 309 -3.89 -23.37 1.68
C LEU A 309 -4.78 -23.58 2.92
N LEU A 310 -4.82 -22.61 3.83
CA LEU A 310 -5.65 -22.71 5.01
C LEU A 310 -7.14 -22.69 4.65
N GLY A 311 -7.52 -21.90 3.64
CA GLY A 311 -8.84 -21.90 3.03
C GLY A 311 -9.24 -23.29 2.50
N ASP A 312 -8.36 -23.92 1.73
CA ASP A 312 -8.58 -25.28 1.20
C ASP A 312 -8.71 -26.32 2.32
N VAL A 313 -7.88 -26.23 3.36
CA VAL A 313 -7.92 -27.16 4.50
C VAL A 313 -9.23 -27.03 5.26
N PHE A 314 -9.73 -25.81 5.48
CA PHE A 314 -11.01 -25.61 6.16
C PHE A 314 -12.20 -26.05 5.30
N ALA A 315 -12.17 -25.76 4.00
CA ALA A 315 -13.20 -26.22 3.06
C ALA A 315 -13.27 -27.76 2.99
N GLY A 316 -12.12 -28.44 3.07
CA GLY A 316 -11.99 -29.89 3.00
C GLY A 316 -11.96 -30.60 4.36
N ALA A 317 -12.22 -29.91 5.48
CA ALA A 317 -11.91 -30.42 6.82
C ALA A 317 -12.58 -31.77 7.15
N ALA A 318 -13.85 -31.95 6.77
CA ALA A 318 -14.57 -33.21 6.98
C ALA A 318 -13.94 -34.38 6.21
N VAL A 319 -13.52 -34.14 4.96
CA VAL A 319 -12.85 -35.16 4.12
C VAL A 319 -11.47 -35.48 4.69
N ILE A 320 -10.71 -34.48 5.12
CA ILE A 320 -9.38 -34.65 5.73
C ILE A 320 -9.49 -35.47 7.03
N ALA A 321 -10.48 -35.19 7.87
CA ALA A 321 -10.74 -35.93 9.11
C ALA A 321 -11.07 -37.40 8.86
N MET A 322 -11.79 -37.69 7.77
CA MET A 322 -12.16 -39.07 7.39
C MET A 322 -11.04 -39.83 6.67
N SER A 323 -10.05 -39.14 6.07
CA SER A 323 -9.13 -39.73 5.09
C SER A 323 -7.77 -40.20 5.64
N ARG A 324 -7.48 -40.17 6.95
CA ARG A 324 -6.14 -40.47 7.53
C ARG A 324 -4.98 -39.68 6.89
N THR A 325 -5.28 -38.58 6.19
CA THR A 325 -4.29 -37.76 5.46
C THR A 325 -3.82 -36.54 6.25
N SER A 326 -4.25 -36.39 7.51
CA SER A 326 -3.97 -35.22 8.36
C SER A 326 -2.47 -34.92 8.49
N GLU A 327 -1.63 -35.95 8.62
CA GLU A 327 -0.16 -35.78 8.71
C GLU A 327 0.43 -35.14 7.45
N HIS A 328 -0.03 -35.55 6.27
CA HIS A 328 0.41 -34.98 4.99
C HIS A 328 -0.04 -33.53 4.83
N VAL A 329 -1.25 -33.21 5.29
CA VAL A 329 -1.77 -31.83 5.27
C VAL A 329 -0.96 -30.94 6.21
N ILE A 330 -0.68 -31.41 7.43
CA ILE A 330 0.14 -30.68 8.41
C ILE A 330 1.55 -30.44 7.85
N ALA A 331 2.18 -31.47 7.27
CA ALA A 331 3.50 -31.33 6.66
C ALA A 331 3.50 -30.30 5.52
N ARG A 332 2.44 -30.25 4.70
CA ARG A 332 2.29 -29.26 3.63
C ARG A 332 2.09 -27.84 4.18
N VAL A 333 1.30 -27.67 5.23
CA VAL A 333 1.15 -26.36 5.92
C VAL A 333 2.48 -25.91 6.52
N GLN A 334 3.23 -26.81 7.17
CA GLN A 334 4.56 -26.51 7.71
C GLN A 334 5.54 -26.09 6.62
N GLN A 335 5.56 -26.77 5.47
CA GLN A 335 6.42 -26.43 4.33
C GLN A 335 6.14 -25.02 3.78
N HIS A 336 4.87 -24.64 3.63
CA HIS A 336 4.48 -23.30 3.19
C HIS A 336 4.79 -22.25 4.27
N GLY A 337 4.55 -22.59 5.54
CA GLY A 337 4.93 -21.78 6.69
C GLY A 337 6.43 -21.49 6.75
N ASP A 338 7.29 -22.48 6.50
CA ASP A 338 8.74 -22.31 6.48
C ASP A 338 9.22 -21.44 5.32
N THR A 339 8.61 -21.59 4.15
CA THR A 339 8.91 -20.75 2.97
C THR A 339 8.53 -19.30 3.25
N ARG A 340 7.32 -19.06 3.79
CA ARG A 340 6.88 -17.75 4.28
C ARG A 340 7.84 -17.21 5.34
N ARG A 341 8.25 -18.02 6.33
CA ARG A 341 9.15 -17.62 7.41
C ARG A 341 10.49 -17.12 6.85
N ARG A 342 11.11 -17.85 5.92
CA ARG A 342 12.39 -17.43 5.30
C ARG A 342 12.24 -16.13 4.51
N ALA A 343 11.15 -15.98 3.75
CA ALA A 343 10.88 -14.75 3.00
C ALA A 343 10.65 -13.56 3.94
N ALA A 344 9.87 -13.74 5.00
CA ALA A 344 9.62 -12.73 6.02
C ALA A 344 10.90 -12.34 6.78
N LEU A 345 11.72 -13.31 7.19
CA LEU A 345 13.01 -13.03 7.85
C LEU A 345 13.93 -12.22 6.94
N ARG A 346 14.01 -12.55 5.64
CA ARG A 346 14.80 -11.78 4.68
C ARG A 346 14.29 -10.35 4.52
N GLU A 347 12.98 -10.16 4.43
CA GLU A 347 12.35 -8.84 4.36
C GLU A 347 12.67 -8.01 5.60
N VAL A 348 12.44 -8.58 6.80
CA VAL A 348 12.68 -7.90 8.08
C VAL A 348 14.15 -7.54 8.23
N LEU A 349 15.08 -8.47 7.97
CA LEU A 349 16.52 -8.22 8.13
C LEU A 349 17.02 -7.14 7.16
N LEU A 350 16.61 -7.18 5.89
CA LEU A 350 16.99 -6.16 4.91
C LEU A 350 16.43 -4.79 5.29
N ASN A 351 15.12 -4.71 5.59
CA ASN A 351 14.48 -3.46 5.96
C ASN A 351 15.06 -2.90 7.26
N GLN A 352 15.27 -3.73 8.28
CA GLN A 352 15.87 -3.29 9.55
C GLN A 352 17.32 -2.83 9.39
N SER A 353 18.11 -3.47 8.52
CA SER A 353 19.50 -3.04 8.24
C SER A 353 19.55 -1.66 7.61
N VAL A 354 18.71 -1.41 6.60
CA VAL A 354 18.59 -0.09 5.96
C VAL A 354 18.13 0.96 6.96
N GLN A 355 17.10 0.66 7.77
CA GLN A 355 16.65 1.60 8.79
C GLN A 355 17.69 1.84 9.90
N ALA A 356 18.45 0.82 10.29
CA ALA A 356 19.52 0.96 11.28
C ALA A 356 20.63 1.86 10.75
N LEU A 357 21.01 1.71 9.47
CA LEU A 357 21.95 2.61 8.81
C LEU A 357 21.44 4.06 8.82
N SER A 358 20.19 4.28 8.38
CA SER A 358 19.59 5.61 8.34
C SER A 358 19.47 6.26 9.73
N ARG A 359 19.09 5.50 10.76
CA ARG A 359 18.98 6.03 12.14
C ARG A 359 20.33 6.42 12.75
N ASN A 360 21.40 5.72 12.39
CA ASN A 360 22.72 5.94 12.98
C ASN A 360 23.66 6.79 12.10
N VAL A 361 23.22 7.22 10.91
CA VAL A 361 24.07 7.95 9.97
C VAL A 361 24.62 9.26 10.56
N ALA A 362 23.81 10.00 11.33
CA ALA A 362 24.23 11.22 12.02
C ALA A 362 25.33 10.94 13.04
N THR A 363 25.19 9.86 13.81
CA THR A 363 26.17 9.44 14.84
C THR A 363 27.48 9.02 14.19
N LEU A 364 27.43 8.23 13.10
CA LEU A 364 28.62 7.82 12.34
C LEU A 364 29.33 9.04 11.73
N ALA A 365 28.57 9.92 11.07
CA ALA A 365 29.10 11.15 10.49
C ALA A 365 29.71 12.07 11.56
N SER A 366 29.11 12.14 12.75
CA SER A 366 29.64 12.91 13.88
C SER A 366 30.96 12.35 14.38
N GLY A 367 31.06 11.02 14.52
CA GLY A 367 32.30 10.35 14.93
C GLY A 367 33.45 10.58 13.94
N VAL A 368 33.16 10.44 12.64
CA VAL A 368 34.15 10.73 11.58
C VAL A 368 34.57 12.20 11.60
N ALA A 369 33.61 13.13 11.71
CA ALA A 369 33.88 14.56 11.77
C ALA A 369 34.74 14.93 12.99
N LEU A 370 34.49 14.33 14.15
CA LEU A 370 35.29 14.55 15.37
C LEU A 370 36.75 14.12 15.18
N ILE A 371 36.97 12.91 14.65
CA ILE A 371 38.33 12.39 14.41
C ILE A 371 39.09 13.30 13.44
N VAL A 372 38.44 13.72 12.36
CA VAL A 372 39.03 14.60 11.34
C VAL A 372 39.25 16.03 11.86
N SER A 373 38.48 16.47 12.85
CA SER A 373 38.65 17.79 13.47
C SER A 373 39.91 17.87 14.34
N VAL A 374 40.43 16.77 14.87
CA VAL A 374 41.56 16.77 15.84
C VAL A 374 42.80 17.50 15.31
N PRO A 375 43.35 17.16 14.12
CA PRO A 375 44.52 17.87 13.60
C PRO A 375 44.24 19.36 13.38
N ALA A 376 43.04 19.71 12.89
CA ALA A 376 42.66 21.10 12.63
C ALA A 376 42.53 21.93 13.91
N ILE A 377 42.17 21.31 15.05
CA ILE A 377 42.20 21.95 16.37
C ILE A 377 43.64 22.14 16.84
N ILE A 378 44.50 21.13 16.68
CA ILE A 378 45.92 21.18 17.08
C ILE A 378 46.66 22.28 16.30
N ASP A 379 46.39 22.41 15.00
CA ASP A 379 46.95 23.43 14.12
C ASP A 379 46.38 24.84 14.38
N GLY A 380 45.38 24.97 15.27
CA GLY A 380 44.68 26.23 15.55
C GLY A 380 43.77 26.73 14.44
N ARG A 381 43.47 25.90 13.42
CA ARG A 381 42.54 26.22 12.32
C ARG A 381 41.08 26.21 12.76
N LEU A 382 40.73 25.32 13.69
CA LEU A 382 39.39 25.18 14.24
C LEU A 382 39.35 25.50 15.74
N THR A 383 38.26 26.13 16.17
CA THR A 383 37.95 26.36 17.58
C THR A 383 37.08 25.24 18.16
N SER A 384 36.94 25.20 19.49
CA SER A 384 35.97 24.32 20.15
C SER A 384 34.53 24.60 19.71
N GLY A 385 34.20 25.86 19.41
CA GLY A 385 32.91 26.24 18.84
C GLY A 385 32.68 25.68 17.44
N ASP A 386 33.72 25.60 16.60
CA ASP A 386 33.59 25.00 15.26
C ASP A 386 33.24 23.51 15.31
N VAL A 387 33.75 22.79 16.32
CA VAL A 387 33.36 21.40 16.57
C VAL A 387 31.87 21.33 16.96
N GLY A 388 31.41 22.20 17.85
CA GLY A 388 29.99 22.25 18.25
C GLY A 388 29.06 22.58 17.08
N LEU A 389 29.46 23.50 16.19
CA LEU A 389 28.76 23.80 14.94
C LEU A 389 28.68 22.57 14.03
N THR A 390 29.82 21.88 13.87
CA THR A 390 29.92 20.69 13.03
C THR A 390 28.97 19.59 13.50
N LEU A 391 28.97 19.29 14.80
CA LEU A 391 28.05 18.29 15.37
C LEU A 391 26.58 18.68 15.20
N SER A 392 26.25 19.96 15.36
CA SER A 392 24.90 20.47 15.15
C SER A 392 24.46 20.30 13.69
N TYR A 393 25.31 20.64 12.73
CA TYR A 393 24.97 20.60 11.30
C TYR A 393 24.97 19.20 10.73
N VAL A 394 25.85 18.29 11.18
CA VAL A 394 25.84 16.87 10.79
C VAL A 394 24.48 16.24 11.06
N THR A 395 23.86 16.57 12.20
CA THR A 395 22.53 16.05 12.57
C THR A 395 21.47 16.48 11.56
N TRP A 396 21.47 17.75 11.13
CA TRP A 396 20.54 18.26 10.12
C TRP A 396 20.81 17.69 8.73
N LEU A 397 22.08 17.61 8.33
CA LEU A 397 22.49 17.03 7.05
C LEU A 397 22.08 15.56 6.95
N ALA A 398 22.13 14.81 8.04
CA ALA A 398 21.73 13.40 8.08
C ALA A 398 20.24 13.21 7.77
N VAL A 399 19.37 14.13 8.22
CA VAL A 399 17.92 14.08 7.93
C VAL A 399 17.65 14.21 6.43
N LEU A 400 18.47 14.98 5.70
CA LEU A 400 18.31 15.18 4.25
C LEU A 400 18.46 13.88 3.44
N ALA A 401 19.20 12.89 3.95
CA ALA A 401 19.40 11.62 3.24
C ALA A 401 18.09 10.81 3.08
N GLY A 402 17.12 10.97 3.99
CA GLY A 402 15.82 10.28 3.92
C GLY A 402 14.81 10.96 2.99
N PHE A 403 15.00 12.24 2.72
CA PHE A 403 13.98 13.08 2.09
C PHE A 403 13.61 12.68 0.67
N TYR A 404 14.60 12.34 -0.15
CA TYR A 404 14.37 11.99 -1.55
C TYR A 404 13.42 10.78 -1.68
N GLY A 405 13.56 9.80 -0.78
CA GLY A 405 12.68 8.63 -0.73
C GLY A 405 11.23 9.02 -0.44
N ASP A 406 11.03 9.89 0.55
CA ASP A 406 9.71 10.42 0.91
C ASP A 406 9.10 11.21 -0.25
N PHE A 407 9.91 11.97 -1.00
CA PHE A 407 9.43 12.72 -2.16
C PHE A 407 8.90 11.80 -3.25
N VAL A 408 9.69 10.81 -3.64
CA VAL A 408 9.31 9.86 -4.67
C VAL A 408 8.07 9.07 -4.25
N LEU A 409 7.97 8.70 -2.96
CA LEU A 409 6.82 8.01 -2.41
C LEU A 409 5.55 8.86 -2.49
N GLN A 410 5.58 10.09 -1.98
CA GLN A 410 4.42 10.98 -2.00
C GLN A 410 4.00 11.36 -3.42
N PHE A 411 4.97 11.60 -4.32
CA PHE A 411 4.68 11.85 -5.73
C PHE A 411 3.99 10.65 -6.38
N ARG A 412 4.46 9.42 -6.13
CA ARG A 412 3.81 8.21 -6.65
C ARG A 412 2.41 8.05 -6.07
N GLN A 413 2.22 8.30 -4.77
CA GLN A 413 0.90 8.24 -4.14
C GLN A 413 -0.08 9.25 -4.74
N ALA A 414 0.36 10.50 -4.99
CA ALA A 414 -0.46 11.52 -5.65
C ALA A 414 -0.84 11.13 -7.09
N ARG A 415 0.08 10.50 -7.83
CA ARG A 415 -0.21 9.94 -9.17
C ARG A 415 -1.26 8.84 -9.15
N VAL A 416 -1.13 7.89 -8.23
CA VAL A 416 -2.09 6.79 -8.09
C VAL A 416 -3.46 7.31 -7.64
N ALA A 417 -3.49 8.24 -6.68
CA ALA A 417 -4.71 8.91 -6.23
C ALA A 417 -5.41 9.64 -7.38
N LEU A 418 -4.66 10.39 -8.21
CA LEU A 418 -5.24 11.07 -9.37
C LEU A 418 -5.75 10.07 -10.42
N ALA A 419 -5.03 8.98 -10.68
CA ALA A 419 -5.47 7.95 -11.61
C ALA A 419 -6.80 7.30 -11.18
N ARG A 420 -6.97 7.03 -9.87
CA ARG A 420 -8.24 6.52 -9.31
C ARG A 420 -9.38 7.52 -9.38
N LEU A 421 -9.10 8.81 -9.19
CA LEU A 421 -10.10 9.88 -9.41
C LEU A 421 -10.46 10.01 -10.90
N GLY A 422 -9.49 9.81 -11.79
CA GLY A 422 -9.64 9.81 -13.24
C GLY A 422 -10.56 8.73 -13.80
N GLU A 423 -10.81 7.66 -13.02
CA GLU A 423 -11.83 6.64 -13.33
C GLU A 423 -13.26 7.16 -13.08
N LEU A 424 -13.41 8.11 -12.16
CA LEU A 424 -14.70 8.72 -11.80
C LEU A 424 -15.01 9.94 -12.67
N VAL A 425 -14.01 10.80 -12.86
CA VAL A 425 -14.16 12.09 -13.54
C VAL A 425 -12.90 12.33 -14.39
N PRO A 426 -13.01 12.73 -15.66
CA PRO A 426 -11.85 13.00 -16.50
C PRO A 426 -10.90 14.02 -15.86
N ASP A 427 -9.59 13.72 -15.84
CA ASP A 427 -8.54 14.58 -15.27
C ASP A 427 -8.56 16.00 -15.86
N THR A 428 -8.89 16.12 -17.15
CA THR A 428 -9.03 17.40 -17.85
C THR A 428 -10.13 18.26 -17.25
N HIS A 429 -11.28 17.65 -16.90
CA HIS A 429 -12.37 18.35 -16.23
C HIS A 429 -11.95 18.83 -14.84
N ILE A 430 -11.27 17.98 -14.06
CA ILE A 430 -10.76 18.35 -12.73
C ILE A 430 -9.83 19.55 -12.84
N SER A 431 -8.84 19.51 -13.74
CA SER A 431 -7.88 20.60 -13.92
C SER A 431 -8.52 21.91 -14.41
N GLN A 432 -9.49 21.85 -15.34
CA GLN A 432 -10.18 23.03 -15.86
C GLN A 432 -11.09 23.67 -14.82
N GLN A 433 -11.84 22.86 -14.06
CA GLN A 433 -12.68 23.36 -12.97
C GLN A 433 -11.85 24.09 -11.92
N ILE A 434 -10.73 23.50 -11.49
CA ILE A 434 -9.86 24.14 -10.50
C ILE A 434 -9.23 25.42 -11.07
N ALA A 435 -8.81 25.41 -12.34
CA ALA A 435 -8.25 26.61 -12.99
C ALA A 435 -9.26 27.76 -13.15
N GLY A 436 -10.55 27.43 -13.28
CA GLY A 436 -11.63 28.41 -13.46
C GLY A 436 -12.09 29.13 -12.19
N HIS A 437 -11.73 28.64 -10.99
CA HIS A 437 -12.25 29.15 -9.72
C HIS A 437 -11.13 29.79 -8.88
N ARG A 438 -11.34 31.04 -8.45
CA ARG A 438 -10.54 31.68 -7.40
C ARG A 438 -11.24 31.47 -6.07
N LEU A 439 -10.49 31.03 -5.04
CA LEU A 439 -10.92 30.85 -3.65
C LEU A 439 -12.17 31.65 -3.28
N GLY A 440 -13.30 30.95 -3.30
CA GLY A 440 -14.61 31.55 -3.07
C GLY A 440 -15.63 30.50 -3.47
N ILE A 441 -16.47 30.14 -2.51
CA ILE A 441 -17.79 29.49 -2.61
C ILE A 441 -18.14 29.09 -4.04
N TRP A 442 -18.42 27.81 -4.24
CA TRP A 442 -19.01 27.24 -5.45
C TRP A 442 -20.22 28.07 -5.93
N GLU A 443 -19.97 29.16 -6.64
CA GLU A 443 -20.95 29.77 -7.50
C GLU A 443 -20.89 28.93 -8.77
N PRO A 444 -21.95 28.16 -9.09
CA PRO A 444 -21.98 27.40 -10.34
C PRO A 444 -21.62 28.38 -11.47
N ALA A 445 -20.62 28.00 -12.27
CA ALA A 445 -20.04 28.85 -13.30
C ALA A 445 -21.12 29.68 -14.01
N LYS A 446 -21.02 31.02 -13.95
CA LYS A 446 -21.94 31.93 -14.62
C LYS A 446 -21.93 31.60 -16.12
N GLY A 447 -22.96 30.89 -16.57
CA GLY A 447 -23.05 30.32 -17.92
C GLY A 447 -23.59 28.89 -17.98
N ALA A 448 -23.62 28.15 -16.87
CA ALA A 448 -24.36 26.88 -16.79
C ALA A 448 -25.86 27.19 -16.83
N ASN A 449 -26.44 27.10 -18.02
CA ASN A 449 -27.83 27.43 -18.29
C ASN A 449 -28.75 26.59 -17.38
N ARG A 450 -29.45 27.22 -16.44
CA ARG A 450 -30.40 26.55 -15.52
C ARG A 450 -31.54 25.83 -16.25
N GLN A 451 -31.70 26.03 -17.56
CA GLN A 451 -32.74 25.39 -18.36
C GLN A 451 -32.38 23.97 -18.85
N GLU A 452 -31.13 23.51 -18.74
CA GLU A 452 -30.78 22.10 -19.06
C GLU A 452 -31.12 21.12 -17.91
N TRP A 453 -31.69 21.62 -16.80
CA TRP A 453 -32.00 20.84 -15.60
C TRP A 453 -33.40 20.22 -15.59
N LEU A 454 -34.17 20.39 -16.67
CA LEU A 454 -35.46 19.73 -16.82
C LEU A 454 -35.27 18.44 -17.64
N PRO A 455 -35.85 17.31 -17.23
CA PRO A 455 -35.88 16.11 -18.05
C PRO A 455 -36.54 16.47 -19.38
N VAL A 456 -35.91 16.03 -20.47
CA VAL A 456 -36.51 16.03 -21.81
C VAL A 456 -37.92 15.47 -21.66
N GLU A 457 -38.93 16.29 -22.00
CA GLU A 457 -40.30 15.83 -22.12
C GLU A 457 -40.30 14.58 -23.00
N THR A 458 -40.60 13.43 -22.40
CA THR A 458 -40.99 12.24 -23.13
C THR A 458 -42.32 12.57 -23.78
N GLY A 459 -42.28 13.01 -25.03
CA GLY A 459 -43.47 13.10 -25.87
C GLY A 459 -44.00 11.69 -26.14
N ASP A 460 -45.17 11.41 -25.59
CA ASP A 460 -46.19 10.53 -26.16
C ASP A 460 -47.40 11.40 -26.55
#